data_AF-A0A420DGW7-F1
#
_entry.id   AF-A0A420DGW7-F1
#
_cell.length_a   1.000
_cell.length_b   1.000
_cell.length_c   1.000
_cell.angle_alpha   90.00
_cell.angle_beta   90.00
_cell.angle_gamma   90.00
#
_symmetry.space_group_name_H-M   'P 1'
#
loop_
_entity.id
_entity.type
_entity.pdbx_description
1 polymer ?
#
loop_
_entity_poly.entity_id
_entity_poly.type
_entity_poly.pdbx_seq_one_letter_code
_entity_poly.pdbx_strand_id
1 'polypeptide(L)'
;MESSYSTQKILLYLSLFSLVYFILIVYWSYSPPNSTNTIRFIGELLTIPMLMLIIFNFIYALFQILKKRKTKIFITILALNLVSIVFLIIVTINQLNS
;
A
#
# COMPACT_ATOMS: atom_id res chain seq x y z
N MET A 1 2.23 -3.81 27.77
CA MET A 1 3.00 -2.90 26.90
C MET A 1 3.48 -3.56 25.60
N GLU A 2 3.58 -4.90 25.51
CA GLU A 2 4.05 -5.63 24.32
C GLU A 2 3.08 -5.66 23.14
N SER A 3 1.77 -5.73 23.38
CA SER A 3 0.73 -5.76 22.32
C SER A 3 0.87 -4.61 21.32
N SER A 4 1.11 -3.38 21.80
CA SER A 4 1.24 -2.20 20.92
C SER A 4 2.46 -2.25 20.00
N TYR A 5 3.53 -2.97 20.38
CA TYR A 5 4.73 -3.10 19.57
C TYR A 5 4.56 -4.15 18.47
N SER A 6 3.86 -5.25 18.77
CA SER A 6 3.51 -6.26 17.77
C SER A 6 2.61 -5.67 16.66
N THR A 7 1.57 -4.91 17.04
CA THR A 7 0.69 -4.24 16.08
C THR A 7 1.44 -3.28 15.16
N GLN A 8 2.41 -2.52 15.68
CA GLN A 8 3.23 -1.61 14.88
C GLN A 8 4.05 -2.32 13.81
N LYS A 9 4.67 -3.46 14.15
CA LYS A 9 5.43 -4.27 13.20
C LYS A 9 4.53 -4.85 12.11
N ILE A 10 3.37 -5.37 12.48
CA ILE A 10 2.40 -5.92 11.54
C ILE A 10 1.98 -4.84 10.54
N LEU A 11 1.62 -3.64 11.01
CA LEU A 11 1.26 -2.52 10.14
C LEU A 11 2.39 -2.09 9.21
N LEU A 12 3.63 -2.07 9.70
CA LEU A 12 4.80 -1.76 8.88
C LEU A 12 5.02 -2.81 7.78
N TYR A 13 4.97 -4.10 8.11
CA TYR A 13 5.12 -5.17 7.13
C TYR A 13 3.99 -5.18 6.11
N LEU A 14 2.76 -4.90 6.53
CA LEU A 14 1.62 -4.75 5.62
C LEU A 14 1.85 -3.59 4.65
N SER A 15 2.27 -2.41 5.13
CA SER A 15 2.58 -1.27 4.26
C SER A 15 3.73 -1.53 3.29
N LEU A 16 4.79 -2.24 3.71
CA LEU A 16 5.87 -2.66 2.81
C LEU A 16 5.39 -3.66 1.76
N PHE A 17 4.60 -4.65 2.17
CA PHE A 17 4.04 -5.64 1.26
C PHE A 17 3.12 -4.98 0.23
N SER A 18 2.23 -4.08 0.65
CA SER A 18 1.37 -3.33 -0.25
C SER A 18 2.17 -2.50 -1.25
N LEU A 19 3.23 -1.82 -0.81
CA LEU A 19 4.09 -1.04 -1.72
C LEU A 19 4.74 -1.93 -2.79
N VAL A 20 5.34 -3.05 -2.39
CA VAL A 20 5.94 -4.02 -3.34
C VAL A 20 4.89 -4.59 -4.29
N TYR A 21 3.72 -4.93 -3.77
CA TYR A 21 2.61 -5.45 -4.56
C TYR A 21 2.17 -4.47 -5.66
N PHE A 22 1.98 -3.19 -5.32
CA PHE A 22 1.59 -2.18 -6.30
C PHE A 22 2.68 -1.92 -7.33
N ILE A 23 3.96 -1.90 -6.94
CA ILE A 23 5.07 -1.79 -7.89
C ILE A 23 5.04 -2.95 -8.91
N LEU A 24 4.80 -4.18 -8.44
CA LEU A 24 4.71 -5.36 -9.30
C LEU A 24 3.53 -5.30 -10.27
N ILE A 25 2.34 -4.90 -9.81
CA ILE A 25 1.18 -4.70 -10.70
C ILE A 25 1.52 -3.71 -11.80
N VAL A 26 2.10 -2.58 -11.43
CA VAL A 26 2.39 -1.51 -12.39
C VAL A 26 3.43 -1.98 -13.40
N TYR A 27 4.48 -2.67 -12.95
CA TYR A 27 5.46 -3.28 -13.84
C TYR A 27 4.81 -4.25 -14.84
N TRP A 28 3.92 -5.14 -14.37
CA TRP A 28 3.19 -6.06 -15.24
C TRP A 28 2.20 -5.37 -16.17
N SER A 29 1.69 -4.18 -15.82
CA SER A 29 0.86 -3.39 -16.71
C SER A 29 1.65 -2.87 -17.93
N TYR A 30 2.94 -2.57 -17.78
CA TYR A 30 3.80 -2.10 -18.87
C TYR A 30 4.52 -3.24 -19.61
N SER A 31 4.80 -4.35 -18.93
CA SER A 31 5.45 -5.54 -19.49
C SER A 31 4.63 -6.79 -19.16
N PRO A 32 3.49 -6.98 -19.84
CA PRO A 32 2.58 -8.08 -19.51
C PRO A 32 3.23 -9.42 -19.83
N PRO A 33 3.17 -10.41 -18.91
CA PRO A 33 3.66 -11.75 -19.19
C PRO A 33 2.85 -12.39 -20.33
N ASN A 34 3.53 -13.16 -21.18
CA ASN A 34 3.02 -13.61 -22.49
C ASN A 34 1.68 -14.39 -22.50
N SER A 35 1.19 -14.90 -21.37
CA SER A 35 -0.20 -15.32 -21.25
C SER A 35 -0.47 -15.79 -19.82
N THR A 36 -1.43 -15.17 -19.16
CA THR A 36 -2.40 -15.80 -18.25
C THR A 36 -3.40 -14.72 -17.85
N ASN A 37 -4.55 -14.67 -18.53
CA ASN A 37 -5.67 -13.80 -18.12
C ASN A 37 -6.02 -13.98 -16.63
N THR A 38 -5.73 -15.16 -16.08
CA THR A 38 -5.83 -15.50 -14.65
C THR A 38 -4.91 -14.66 -13.76
N ILE A 39 -3.66 -14.40 -14.15
CA ILE A 39 -2.73 -13.57 -13.35
C ILE A 39 -3.21 -12.12 -13.31
N ARG A 40 -3.68 -11.60 -14.44
CA ARG A 40 -4.25 -10.26 -14.53
C ARG A 40 -5.51 -10.13 -13.66
N PHE A 41 -6.42 -11.10 -13.75
CA PHE A 41 -7.65 -11.11 -12.93
C PHE A 41 -7.37 -11.19 -11.43
N ILE A 42 -6.43 -12.05 -11.01
CA ILE A 42 -6.02 -12.15 -9.60
C ILE A 42 -5.38 -10.85 -9.12
N GLY A 43 -4.52 -10.23 -9.95
CA GLY A 43 -3.92 -8.93 -9.66
C GLY A 43 -4.98 -7.85 -9.46
N GLU A 44 -5.95 -7.75 -10.38
CA GLU A 44 -7.04 -6.78 -10.31
C GLU A 44 -7.93 -7.01 -9.05
N LEU A 45 -8.27 -8.26 -8.75
CA LEU A 45 -9.10 -8.62 -7.58
C LEU A 45 -8.45 -8.22 -6.25
N LEU A 46 -7.14 -8.44 -6.11
CA LEU A 46 -6.39 -8.13 -4.91
C LEU A 46 -6.09 -6.63 -4.75
N THR A 47 -6.26 -5.82 -5.81
CA THR A 47 -6.07 -4.36 -5.77
C THR A 47 -7.02 -3.67 -4.81
N ILE A 48 -8.31 -4.03 -4.85
CA ILE A 48 -9.37 -3.42 -4.01
C ILE A 48 -9.11 -3.64 -2.50
N PRO A 49 -8.90 -4.88 -2.01
CA PRO A 49 -8.61 -5.10 -0.60
C PRO A 49 -7.28 -4.43 -0.19
N MET A 50 -6.27 -4.38 -1.07
CA MET A 50 -5.02 -3.69 -0.78
C MET A 50 -5.19 -2.17 -0.64
N LEU A 51 -6.02 -1.55 -1.49
CA LEU A 51 -6.37 -0.13 -1.37
C LEU A 51 -7.06 0.15 -0.03
N MET A 52 -8.03 -0.68 0.36
CA MET A 52 -8.68 -0.55 1.66
C MET A 52 -7.69 -0.66 2.82
N LEU A 53 -6.72 -1.56 2.70
CA LEU A 53 -5.67 -1.78 3.71
C LEU A 53 -4.72 -0.58 3.83
N ILE A 54 -4.32 0.02 2.70
CA ILE A 54 -3.53 1.26 2.69
C ILE A 54 -4.29 2.40 3.35
N ILE A 55 -5.58 2.61 2.99
CA ILE A 55 -6.40 3.68 3.55
C ILE A 55 -6.57 3.48 5.06
N PHE A 56 -6.86 2.25 5.50
CA PHE A 56 -6.97 1.92 6.91
C PHE A 56 -5.65 2.18 7.66
N ASN A 57 -4.52 1.69 7.14
CA ASN A 57 -3.21 1.90 7.75
C ASN A 57 -2.85 3.39 7.82
N PHE A 58 -3.20 4.17 6.79
CA PHE A 58 -2.99 5.61 6.73
C PHE A 58 -3.78 6.33 7.83
N ILE A 59 -5.09 6.10 7.92
CA ILE A 59 -5.96 6.72 8.93
C ILE A 59 -5.53 6.32 10.34
N TYR A 60 -5.22 5.04 10.55
CA TYR A 60 -4.76 4.54 11.84
C TYR A 60 -3.43 5.17 12.27
N ALA A 61 -2.46 5.24 11.37
CA ALA A 61 -1.17 5.88 11.65
C ALA A 61 -1.35 7.38 11.97
N LEU A 62 -2.18 8.09 11.21
CA LEU A 62 -2.50 9.49 11.45
C LEU A 62 -3.12 9.69 12.84
N PHE A 63 -4.10 8.88 13.22
CA PHE A 63 -4.73 8.94 14.53
C PHE A 63 -3.74 8.70 15.68
N GLN A 64 -2.82 7.74 15.52
CA GLN A 64 -1.82 7.45 16.54
C GLN A 64 -0.77 8.57 16.69
N ILE A 65 -0.41 9.22 15.58
CA ILE A 65 0.47 10.41 15.58
C ILE A 65 -0.22 11.56 16.31
N LEU A 66 -1.50 11.83 16.03
CA LEU A 66 -2.27 12.88 16.71
C LEU A 66 -2.39 12.64 18.22
N LYS A 67 -2.48 11.37 18.64
CA LYS A 67 -2.43 10.97 20.06
C LYS A 67 -1.04 11.01 20.70
N LYS A 68 -0.01 11.50 20.00
CA LYS A 68 1.40 11.58 20.45
C LYS A 68 1.98 10.25 20.94
N ARG A 69 1.50 9.10 20.48
CA ARG A 69 2.03 7.77 20.86
C ARG A 69 3.09 7.30 19.85
N LYS A 70 4.30 6.96 20.34
CA LYS A 70 5.42 6.33 19.57
C LYS A 70 5.51 6.82 18.12
N THR A 71 5.85 8.10 17.97
CA THR A 71 5.76 8.87 16.72
C THR A 71 6.59 8.32 15.56
N LYS A 72 7.81 7.83 15.78
CA LYS A 72 8.73 7.50 14.67
C LYS A 72 8.20 6.42 13.72
N ILE A 73 7.73 5.28 14.25
CA ILE A 73 7.27 4.15 13.42
C ILE A 73 5.98 4.50 12.67
N PHE A 74 5.04 5.18 13.33
CA PHE A 74 3.80 5.60 12.68
C PHE A 74 4.04 6.65 11.60
N ILE A 75 5.04 7.52 11.75
CA ILE A 75 5.47 8.44 10.69
C ILE A 75 6.00 7.65 9.49
N THR A 76 6.82 6.61 9.70
CA THR A 76 7.30 5.74 8.61
C THR A 76 6.15 5.03 7.90
N ILE A 77 5.20 4.46 8.65
CA ILE A 77 4.01 3.81 8.08
C ILE A 77 3.20 4.82 7.25
N LEU A 78 3.00 6.03 7.77
CA LEU A 78 2.28 7.08 7.06
C LEU A 78 3.00 7.48 5.76
N ALA A 79 4.31 7.64 5.80
CA ALA A 79 5.12 7.95 4.61
C ALA A 79 5.03 6.84 3.56
N LEU A 80 5.15 5.56 3.94
CA LEU A 80 5.03 4.42 3.01
C LEU A 80 3.65 4.36 2.34
N ASN A 81 2.58 4.55 3.13
CA ASN A 81 1.23 4.59 2.58
C ASN A 81 1.03 5.79 1.65
N LEU A 82 1.59 6.96 1.99
CA LEU A 82 1.51 8.16 1.16
C LEU A 82 2.25 7.97 -0.17
N VAL A 83 3.46 7.41 -0.15
CA VAL A 83 4.19 7.03 -1.37
C VAL A 83 3.38 6.08 -2.23
N SER A 84 2.75 5.06 -1.62
CA SER A 84 1.91 4.10 -2.35
C SER A 84 0.70 4.78 -3.00
N ILE A 85 0.02 5.67 -2.28
CA ILE A 85 -1.13 6.43 -2.80
C ILE A 85 -0.71 7.34 -3.96
N VAL A 86 0.37 8.13 -3.77
CA VAL A 86 0.87 9.05 -4.81
C VAL A 86 1.30 8.28 -6.05
N PHE A 87 2.02 7.18 -5.88
CA PHE A 87 2.42 6.30 -6.97
C PHE A 87 1.21 5.78 -7.75
N LEU A 88 0.17 5.31 -7.05
CA LEU A 88 -1.07 4.84 -7.68
C LEU A 88 -1.79 5.96 -8.44
N ILE A 89 -1.87 7.16 -7.89
CA ILE A 89 -2.48 8.32 -8.55
C ILE A 89 -1.71 8.63 -9.84
N ILE A 90 -0.38 8.70 -9.80
CA ILE A 90 0.46 8.97 -10.97
C ILE A 90 0.21 7.93 -12.07
N VAL A 91 0.22 6.65 -11.71
CA VAL A 91 0.01 5.56 -12.68
C VAL A 91 -1.40 5.61 -13.27
N THR A 92 -2.41 5.85 -12.44
CA THR A 92 -3.81 5.98 -12.89
C THR A 92 -3.96 7.14 -13.87
N ILE A 93 -3.36 8.30 -13.59
CA ILE A 93 -3.38 9.46 -14.49
C ILE A 93 -2.65 9.14 -15.81
N ASN A 94 -1.49 8.48 -15.74
CA ASN A 94 -0.75 8.10 -16.94
C ASN A 94 -1.55 7.14 -17.82
N GLN A 95 -2.28 6.17 -17.23
CA GLN A 95 -3.16 5.26 -17.97
C GLN A 95 -4.40 5.96 -18.56
N LEU A 96 -4.92 7.00 -17.92
CA LEU A 96 -6.05 7.78 -18.45
C LEU A 96 -5.66 8.65 -19.65
N ASN A 97 -4.40 9.07 -19.73
CA ASN A 97 -3.89 9.96 -20.79
C ASN A 97 -3.25 9.21 -21.97
N SER A 98 -3.03 7.91 -21.85
CA SER A 98 -2.48 7.02 -22.89
C SER A 98 -3.59 6.35 -23.69
#